data_AF-A0A7W1CGA7-F1
#
_entry.id   AF-A0A7W1CGA7-F1
#
_cell.length_a   1.000
_cell.length_b   1.000
_cell.length_c   1.000
_cell.angle_alpha   90.00
_cell.angle_beta   90.00
_cell.angle_gamma   90.00
#
_symmetry.space_group_name_H-M   'P 1'
#
loop_
_entity.id
_entity.type
_entity.pdbx_description
1 polymer ?
#
loop_
_entity_poly.entity_id
_entity_poly.type
_entity_poly.pdbx_seq_one_letter_code
_entity_poly.pdbx_strand_id
1 'polypeptide(L)'
;DIFLKFYQFPLGNYIRPQLLPYIRVNDTQTIVNLALDGLGIVKLHHYVVKDHLESGKLQEILEDYCEKDVPIYVAFPNRRYVPAKVRCFIDFITAKIV
;
A
#
# COMPACT_ATOMS: atom_id res chain seq x y z
N ASP A 1 -3.35 17.56 0.23
CA ASP A 1 -2.14 17.68 -0.60
C ASP A 1 -0.99 16.77 -0.21
N ILE A 2 -1.24 15.49 0.06
CA ILE A 2 -0.17 14.52 0.29
C ILE A 2 -0.46 13.33 -0.63
N PHE A 3 0.59 12.85 -1.31
CA PHE A 3 0.61 11.72 -2.24
C PHE A 3 0.16 12.01 -3.69
N LEU A 4 0.86 12.94 -4.33
CA LEU A 4 1.04 12.85 -5.77
C LEU A 4 2.42 12.23 -6.05
N LYS A 5 2.50 10.89 -6.03
CA LYS A 5 3.73 10.19 -6.40
C LYS A 5 3.88 10.11 -7.92
N PHE A 6 5.10 10.30 -8.38
CA PHE A 6 5.48 10.28 -9.79
C PHE A 6 6.01 8.89 -10.14
N TYR A 7 5.59 8.33 -11.29
CA TYR A 7 6.14 7.08 -11.81
C TYR A 7 7.45 7.37 -12.53
N GLN A 8 8.51 6.64 -12.18
CA GLN A 8 9.77 6.66 -12.92
C GLN A 8 9.68 5.60 -14.01
N PHE A 9 9.46 6.03 -15.25
CA PHE A 9 9.60 5.14 -16.40
C PHE A 9 11.08 5.12 -16.84
N PRO A 10 11.61 4.02 -17.42
CA PRO A 10 13.01 3.89 -17.83
C PRO A 10 13.43 4.91 -18.90
N LEU A 11 12.50 5.72 -19.40
CA LEU A 11 12.73 6.87 -20.27
C LEU A 11 13.18 8.15 -19.52
N GLY A 12 13.56 8.07 -18.24
CA GLY A 12 14.18 9.17 -17.50
C GLY A 12 13.25 10.33 -17.12
N ASN A 13 12.01 10.32 -17.60
CA ASN A 13 11.00 11.35 -17.33
C ASN A 13 9.93 10.83 -16.37
N TYR A 14 9.66 11.63 -15.34
CA TYR A 14 8.51 11.44 -14.46
C TYR A 14 7.23 11.82 -15.19
N ILE A 15 6.47 10.83 -15.64
CA ILE A 15 5.17 11.05 -16.27
C ILE A 15 4.10 10.84 -15.20
N ARG A 16 3.16 11.78 -15.12
CA ARG A 16 1.90 11.56 -14.40
C ARG A 16 0.88 11.05 -15.41
N PRO A 17 0.62 9.74 -15.48
CA PRO A 17 -0.45 9.27 -16.33
C PRO A 17 -1.75 9.88 -15.83
N GLN A 18 -2.48 10.57 -16.72
CA GLN A 18 -3.86 10.95 -16.45
C GLN A 18 -4.69 9.67 -16.51
N LEU A 19 -4.83 9.00 -15.37
CA LEU A 19 -5.72 7.86 -15.23
C LEU A 19 -7.16 8.39 -15.19
N LEU A 20 -7.98 7.94 -16.13
CA LEU A 20 -9.43 8.11 -16.09
C LEU A 20 -10.03 6.81 -15.53
N PRO A 21 -10.20 6.71 -14.20
CA PRO A 21 -10.71 5.49 -13.60
C PRO A 21 -12.16 5.25 -14.03
N TYR A 22 -12.46 4.04 -14.49
CA TYR A 22 -13.83 3.62 -14.79
C TYR A 22 -14.67 3.50 -13.50
N ILE A 23 -14.06 3.01 -12.41
CA ILE A 23 -14.67 2.85 -11.10
C ILE A 23 -13.80 3.54 -10.04
N ARG A 24 -14.42 4.22 -9.08
CA ARG A 24 -13.75 4.82 -7.91
C ARG A 24 -14.39 4.32 -6.63
N VAL A 25 -13.57 3.80 -5.73
CA VAL A 25 -13.99 3.26 -4.43
C VAL A 25 -13.00 3.73 -3.36
N ASN A 26 -13.47 3.91 -2.13
CA ASN A 26 -12.67 4.34 -0.97
C ASN A 26 -12.41 3.20 0.03
N ASP A 27 -12.83 1.98 -0.31
CA ASP A 27 -12.65 0.77 0.49
C ASP A 27 -11.68 -0.19 -0.21
N THR A 28 -10.70 -0.67 0.54
CA THR A 28 -9.62 -1.50 -0.01
C THR A 28 -10.12 -2.89 -0.39
N GLN A 29 -10.99 -3.49 0.42
CA GLN A 29 -11.49 -4.85 0.17
C GLN A 29 -12.35 -4.90 -1.09
N THR A 30 -13.16 -3.86 -1.31
CA THR A 30 -13.96 -3.72 -2.52
C THR A 30 -13.07 -3.63 -3.75
N ILE A 31 -11.96 -2.87 -3.70
CA ILE A 31 -11.00 -2.78 -4.81
C ILE A 31 -10.37 -4.15 -5.12
N VAL A 32 -10.01 -4.93 -4.08
CA VAL A 32 -9.50 -6.30 -4.26
C VAL A 32 -10.52 -7.19 -4.96
N ASN A 33 -11.77 -7.18 -4.51
CA ASN A 33 -12.83 -7.99 -5.11
C ASN A 33 -13.05 -7.61 -6.59
N LEU A 34 -13.07 -6.32 -6.92
CA LEU A 34 -13.19 -5.87 -8.30
C LEU A 34 -12.03 -6.36 -9.18
N ALA A 35 -10.80 -6.41 -8.64
CA ALA A 35 -9.65 -6.95 -9.36
C ALA A 35 -9.76 -8.47 -9.56
N LEU A 36 -10.20 -9.20 -8.54
CA LEU A 36 -10.44 -10.65 -8.60
C LEU A 36 -11.56 -11.01 -9.58
N ASP A 37 -12.56 -10.15 -9.71
CA ASP A 37 -13.65 -10.27 -10.68
C ASP A 37 -13.22 -9.86 -12.12
N GLY A 38 -11.96 -9.44 -12.31
CA GLY A 38 -11.40 -9.12 -13.62
C GLY A 38 -11.81 -7.76 -14.18
N LEU A 39 -12.29 -6.84 -13.34
CA LEU A 39 -12.80 -5.53 -13.79
C LEU A 39 -11.70 -4.52 -14.15
N GLY A 40 -10.43 -4.85 -13.91
CA GLY A 40 -9.30 -4.05 -14.37
C GLY A 40 -8.05 -4.19 -13.51
N ILE A 41 -7.17 -3.20 -13.65
CA ILE A 41 -5.89 -3.12 -12.94
C ILE A 41 -6.05 -2.24 -11.70
N VAL A 42 -5.47 -2.67 -10.59
CA VAL A 42 -5.49 -1.95 -9.32
C VAL A 42 -4.09 -1.75 -8.77
N LYS A 43 -3.89 -0.67 -8.00
CA LYS A 43 -2.66 -0.42 -7.23
C LYS A 43 -2.97 -0.55 -5.76
N LEU A 44 -2.42 -1.57 -5.10
CA LEU A 44 -2.65 -1.90 -3.70
C LEU A 44 -1.32 -2.18 -3.00
N HIS A 45 -1.30 -2.10 -1.68
CA HIS A 45 -0.15 -2.54 -0.91
C HIS A 45 -0.01 -4.06 -0.95
N HIS A 46 1.23 -4.55 -1.07
CA HIS A 46 1.50 -5.98 -1.24
C HIS A 46 0.86 -6.85 -0.14
N TYR A 47 0.90 -6.40 1.12
CA TYR A 47 0.30 -7.14 2.25
C TYR A 47 -1.21 -7.36 2.12
N VAL A 48 -1.92 -6.57 1.31
CA VAL A 48 -3.37 -6.71 1.09
C VAL A 48 -3.67 -7.86 0.14
N VAL A 49 -2.81 -8.08 -0.85
CA VAL A 49 -3.04 -9.00 -1.97
C VAL A 49 -2.12 -10.21 -1.98
N LYS A 50 -1.23 -10.33 -0.98
CA LYS A 50 -0.22 -11.38 -0.88
C LYS A 50 -0.78 -12.78 -1.16
N ASP A 51 -1.82 -13.19 -0.44
CA ASP A 51 -2.42 -14.53 -0.59
C ASP A 51 -3.02 -14.73 -2.00
N HIS A 52 -3.53 -13.67 -2.62
CA HIS A 52 -4.08 -13.71 -3.98
C HIS A 52 -3.00 -13.79 -5.05
N LEU A 53 -1.84 -13.16 -4.82
CA LEU A 53 -0.67 -13.31 -5.67
C LEU A 53 -0.07 -14.72 -5.54
N GLU A 54 0.10 -15.22 -4.32
CA GLU A 54 0.63 -16.57 -4.05
C GLU A 54 -0.26 -17.67 -4.62
N SER A 55 -1.59 -17.48 -4.59
CA SER A 55 -2.55 -18.41 -5.19
C SER A 55 -2.72 -18.26 -6.70
N GLY A 56 -2.08 -17.26 -7.33
CA GLY A 56 -2.21 -16.98 -8.77
C GLY A 56 -3.57 -16.40 -9.19
N LYS A 57 -4.41 -15.98 -8.23
CA LYS A 57 -5.69 -15.31 -8.51
C LYS A 57 -5.49 -13.87 -8.97
N LEU A 58 -4.40 -13.25 -8.51
CA LEU A 58 -3.91 -11.97 -9.01
C LEU A 58 -2.50 -12.17 -9.57
N GLN A 59 -2.15 -11.33 -10.52
CA GLN A 59 -0.81 -11.28 -11.11
C GLN A 59 -0.26 -9.87 -10.97
N GLU A 60 0.99 -9.76 -10.52
CA GLU A 60 1.71 -8.49 -10.49
C GLU A 60 2.12 -8.08 -11.91
N ILE A 61 2.03 -6.78 -12.20
CA ILE A 61 2.42 -6.21 -13.48
C ILE A 61 3.25 -4.96 -13.24
N LEU A 62 4.06 -4.58 -14.23
CA LEU A 62 4.96 -3.42 -14.14
C LEU A 62 5.96 -3.53 -12.98
N GLU A 63 6.47 -4.73 -12.71
CA GLU A 63 7.44 -5.01 -11.63
C GLU A 63 8.68 -4.11 -11.70
N ASP A 64 9.16 -3.81 -12.91
CA ASP A 64 10.30 -2.89 -13.16
C ASP A 64 10.05 -1.44 -12.70
N TYR A 65 8.80 -1.11 -12.37
CA TYR A 65 8.33 0.23 -12.01
C TYR A 65 7.87 0.31 -10.55
N CYS A 66 8.20 -0.68 -9.73
CA CYS A 66 7.86 -0.68 -8.32
C CYS A 66 8.46 0.53 -7.59
N GLU A 67 7.63 1.19 -6.78
CA GLU A 67 8.07 2.26 -5.90
C GLU A 67 8.83 1.70 -4.70
N LYS A 68 9.69 2.53 -4.09
CA LYS A 68 10.30 2.19 -2.80
C LYS A 68 9.23 1.96 -1.73
N ASP A 69 9.52 1.04 -0.83
CA ASP A 69 8.67 0.71 0.32
C ASP A 69 8.25 1.97 1.08
N VAL A 70 6.96 2.02 1.43
CA VAL A 70 6.41 3.08 2.26
C VAL A 70 6.46 2.62 3.71
N PRO A 71 7.26 3.27 4.57
CA PRO A 71 7.35 2.87 5.97
C PRO A 71 6.02 3.10 6.69
N ILE A 72 5.64 2.14 7.52
CA ILE A 72 4.50 2.24 8.44
C ILE A 72 5.02 2.77 9.78
N TYR A 73 4.37 3.79 10.31
CA TYR A 73 4.77 4.43 11.57
C TYR A 73 3.72 4.24 12.65
N VAL A 74 4.18 4.09 13.89
CA VAL A 74 3.31 4.19 15.07
C VAL A 74 3.30 5.64 15.53
N ALA A 75 2.15 6.31 15.39
CA ALA A 75 1.97 7.69 15.82
C ALA A 75 1.39 7.75 17.25
N PHE A 76 2.07 8.47 18.14
CA PHE A 76 1.59 8.75 19.50
C PHE A 76 2.02 10.15 19.95
N PRO A 77 1.30 10.80 20.89
CA PRO A 77 1.66 12.12 21.36
C PRO A 77 3.06 12.16 21.95
N ASN A 78 3.86 13.14 21.54
CA ASN A 78 5.17 13.38 22.15
C ASN A 78 4.96 13.90 23.58
N ARG A 79 5.14 13.02 24.57
CA ARG A 79 5.07 13.33 26.00
C ARG A 79 6.40 12.98 26.62
N ARG A 80 6.85 13.80 27.59
CA ARG A 80 8.07 13.56 28.38
C ARG A 80 8.10 12.16 29.02
N TYR A 81 6.92 11.60 29.32
CA TYR A 81 6.74 10.23 29.78
C TYR A 81 5.68 9.51 28.94
N VAL A 82 6.08 8.44 28.27
CA VAL A 82 5.16 7.50 27.61
C VAL A 82 4.66 6.51 28.66
N PRO A 83 3.34 6.38 28.89
CA PRO A 83 2.80 5.41 29.85
C PRO A 83 3.29 3.99 29.56
N ALA A 84 3.64 3.22 30.59
CA ALA A 84 4.16 1.86 30.44
C ALA A 84 3.26 0.95 29.58
N LYS A 85 1.93 1.06 29.73
CA LYS A 85 0.96 0.32 28.91
C LYS A 85 1.10 0.61 27.40
N VAL A 86 1.37 1.87 27.02
CA VAL A 86 1.57 2.26 25.62
C VAL A 86 2.89 1.69 25.11
N ARG A 87 3.96 1.77 25.92
CA ARG A 87 5.26 1.17 25.56
C ARG A 87 5.14 -0.34 25.34
N CYS A 88 4.54 -1.07 26.29
CA CYS A 88 4.33 -2.51 26.11
C CYS A 88 3.52 -2.85 24.86
N PHE A 89 2.53 -2.03 24.50
CA PHE A 89 1.76 -2.22 23.27
C PHE A 89 2.58 -1.97 22.01
N ILE A 90 3.41 -0.91 21.99
CA ILE A 90 4.34 -0.63 20.90
C ILE A 90 5.31 -1.80 20.74
N ASP A 91 5.96 -2.22 21.84
CA ASP A 91 6.92 -3.33 21.82
C ASP A 91 6.27 -4.62 21.31
N PHE A 92 5.05 -4.92 21.74
CA PHE A 92 4.29 -6.07 21.28
C PHE A 92 3.97 -6.03 19.78
N ILE A 93 3.53 -4.88 19.27
CA ILE A 93 3.18 -4.74 17.85
C ILE A 93 4.44 -4.78 16.98
N THR A 94 5.49 -4.07 17.36
CA THR A 94 6.75 -4.07 16.62
C THR A 94 7.37 -5.47 16.55
N ALA A 95 7.23 -6.29 17.60
CA ALA A 95 7.67 -7.67 17.55
C ALA A 95 6.84 -8.60 16.64
N LYS A 96 5.64 -8.17 16.19
CA LYS A 96 4.71 -9.00 15.40
C LYS A 96 4.50 -8.53 13.96
N ILE A 97 4.78 -7.28 13.65
CA ILE A 97 4.56 -6.67 12.32
C ILE A 97 5.83 -6.63 11.46
N VAL A 98 7.00 -6.96 12.05
CA VAL A 98 8.26 -7.19 11.31
C VAL A 98 8.27 -8.61 10.76
#